data_AF-A0A6P1YJS9-F1
#
_entry.id   AF-A0A6P1YJS9-F1
#
_cell.length_a   1.000
_cell.length_b   1.000
_cell.length_c   1.000
_cell.angle_alpha   90.00
_cell.angle_beta   90.00
_cell.angle_gamma   90.00
#
_symmetry.space_group_name_H-M   'P 1'
#
loop_
_entity.id
_entity.type
_entity.pdbx_description
1 polymer ?
#
loop_
_entity_poly.entity_id
_entity_poly.type
_entity_poly.pdbx_seq_one_letter_code
_entity_poly.pdbx_strand_id
1 'polypeptide(L)' 'MADLFVALGLVLVIEGLILAAAPRAVRRAMEAIDQLPDMPLRIAGLVGAVIGVLLVWLIRG' A
#
# COMPACT_ATOMS: atom_id res chain seq x y z
N MET A 1 -18.65 -4.16 10.86
CA MET A 1 -19.13 -4.13 9.46
C MET A 1 -18.69 -2.86 8.74
N ALA A 2 -18.95 -1.65 9.26
CA ALA A 2 -18.53 -0.40 8.64
C ALA A 2 -17.00 -0.23 8.52
N ASP A 3 -16.25 -0.82 9.46
CA ASP A 3 -14.79 -0.73 9.54
C ASP A 3 -14.03 -1.12 8.27
N LEU A 4 -14.49 -2.16 7.57
CA LEU A 4 -13.86 -2.59 6.32
C LEU A 4 -14.06 -1.53 5.23
N PHE A 5 -15.25 -0.95 5.14
CA PHE A 5 -15.55 0.12 4.20
C PHE A 5 -14.79 1.40 4.54
N VAL A 6 -14.60 1.71 5.83
CA VAL A 6 -13.77 2.84 6.27
C VAL A 6 -12.31 2.61 5.88
N ALA A 7 -11.75 1.44 6.16
CA ALA A 7 -10.37 1.11 5.77
C ALA A 7 -10.18 1.18 4.25
N LEU A 8 -11.11 0.62 3.48
CA LEU A 8 -11.09 0.69 2.02
C LEU A 8 -11.18 2.14 1.52
N GLY A 9 -12.07 2.95 2.11
CA GLY A 9 -12.21 4.37 1.80
C GLY A 9 -10.92 5.14 2.06
N LEU A 10 -10.26 4.89 3.19
CA LEU A 10 -8.98 5.52 3.53
C LEU A 10 -7.88 5.17 2.54
N VAL A 11 -7.77 3.89 2.13
CA VAL A 11 -6.81 3.47 1.09
C VAL A 11 -7.06 4.24 -0.21
N LEU A 12 -8.31 4.32 -0.67
CA LEU A 12 -8.65 5.06 -1.90
C LEU A 12 -8.34 6.55 -1.80
N VAL A 13 -8.61 7.18 -0.65
CA VAL A 13 -8.26 8.60 -0.42
C VAL A 13 -6.75 8.79 -0.49
N ILE A 14 -5.97 7.94 0.19
CA ILE A 14 -4.51 8.05 0.22
C ILE A 14 -3.93 7.83 -1.18
N GLU A 15 -4.32 6.76 -1.88
CA GLU A 15 -3.83 6.49 -3.24
C GLU A 15 -4.23 7.59 -4.23
N GLY A 16 -5.48 8.05 -4.18
CA GLY A 16 -5.96 9.14 -5.04
C GLY A 16 -5.21 10.45 -4.81
N LEU A 17 -4.92 10.78 -3.55
CA LEU A 17 -4.12 11.97 -3.20
C LEU A 17 -2.69 11.85 -3.71
N ILE A 18 -2.04 10.69 -3.56
CA ILE A 18 -0.68 10.47 -4.07
C ILE A 18 -0.64 10.64 -5.60
N LEU A 19 -1.61 10.05 -6.31
CA LEU A 19 -1.73 10.18 -7.77
C LEU A 19 -1.95 11.63 -8.20
N ALA A 20 -2.79 12.39 -7.48
CA ALA A 20 -3.10 13.78 -7.79
C ALA A 20 -1.96 14.74 -7.45
N ALA A 21 -1.31 14.56 -6.28
CA ALA A 21 -0.28 15.46 -5.77
C ALA A 21 1.09 15.23 -6.43
N ALA A 22 1.45 13.97 -6.72
CA ALA A 22 2.79 13.61 -7.19
C ALA A 22 2.78 12.52 -8.30
N PRO A 23 2.09 12.74 -9.44
CA PRO A 23 1.97 11.74 -10.50
C PRO A 23 3.32 11.32 -11.10
N ARG A 24 4.31 12.22 -11.11
CA ARG A 24 5.67 11.91 -11.59
C ARG A 24 6.42 10.95 -10.66
N ALA A 25 6.22 11.08 -9.35
CA ALA A 25 6.84 10.17 -8.37
C ALA A 25 6.28 8.76 -8.51
N VAL A 26 4.95 8.64 -8.69
CA VAL A 26 4.29 7.34 -8.93
C VAL A 26 4.84 6.66 -10.18
N ARG A 27 4.96 7.39 -11.29
CA ARG A 27 5.51 6.83 -12.55
C ARG A 27 6.94 6.31 -12.37
N ARG A 28 7.83 7.07 -11.71
CA ARG A 28 9.19 6.62 -11.40
C ARG A 28 9.23 5.39 -10.50
N ALA A 29 8.35 5.33 -9.50
CA ALA A 29 8.24 4.16 -8.63
C ALA A 29 7.80 2.92 -9.43
N MET A 30 6.86 3.07 -10.37
CA MET A 30 6.43 1.97 -11.25
C MET A 30 7.56 1.49 -12.16
N GLU A 31 8.32 2.42 -12.77
CA GLU A 31 9.50 2.09 -13.59
C GLU A 31 10.58 1.37 -12.78
N ALA A 32 10.75 1.72 -11.50
CA ALA A 32 11.66 1.02 -10.61
C ALA A 32 11.15 -0.40 -10.30
N ILE A 33 9.86 -0.56 -10.00
CA ILE A 33 9.25 -1.88 -9.73
C ILE A 33 9.40 -2.82 -10.93
N ASP A 34 9.24 -2.32 -12.15
CA ASP A 34 9.35 -3.10 -13.39
C ASP A 34 10.77 -3.69 -13.60
N GLN A 35 11.78 -3.07 -12.99
CA GLN A 35 13.17 -3.54 -13.05
C GLN A 35 13.51 -4.57 -11.95
N LEU A 36 12.66 -4.73 -10.94
CA LEU A 36 12.89 -5.71 -9.88
C LEU A 36 12.44 -7.11 -10.31
N PRO A 37 13.20 -8.17 -9.98
CA PRO A 37 12.72 -9.54 -10.10
C PRO A 37 11.49 -9.79 -9.20
N ASP A 38 10.66 -10.77 -9.57
CA ASP A 38 9.42 -11.11 -8.84
C ASP A 38 9.65 -11.45 -7.37
N MET A 39 10.77 -12.08 -7.03
CA MET A 39 11.01 -12.59 -5.69
C MET A 39 11.17 -11.47 -4.63
N PRO A 40 12.04 -10.47 -4.82
CA PRO A 40 12.06 -9.26 -3.99
C PRO A 40 10.70 -8.57 -3.84
N LEU A 41 9.94 -8.45 -4.94
CA LEU A 41 8.63 -7.80 -4.93
C LEU A 41 7.62 -8.58 -4.06
N ARG A 42 7.62 -9.91 -4.16
CA ARG A 42 6.80 -10.80 -3.32
C ARG A 42 7.17 -10.68 -1.84
N ILE A 43 8.46 -10.65 -1.53
CA ILE A 43 8.93 -10.51 -0.15
C ILE A 43 8.50 -9.16 0.43
N ALA A 44 8.69 -8.07 -0.31
CA ALA A 44 8.28 -6.73 0.12
C ALA A 44 6.77 -6.67 0.37
N GLY A 45 5.97 -7.24 -0.54
CA GLY A 45 4.51 -7.33 -0.38
C GLY A 45 4.08 -8.15 0.85
N LEU A 46 4.71 -9.30 1.09
CA LEU A 46 4.42 -10.15 2.25
C LEU A 46 4.80 -9.45 3.56
N VAL A 47 5.97 -8.81 3.62
CA VAL A 47 6.41 -8.04 4.80
C VAL A 47 5.44 -6.89 5.07
N GLY A 48 5.04 -6.14 4.04
CA GLY A 48 4.05 -5.07 4.16
C GLY A 48 2.70 -5.58 4.67
N ALA A 49 2.21 -6.70 4.14
CA ALA A 49 0.96 -7.31 4.59
C ALA A 49 1.01 -7.74 6.06
N VAL A 50 2.10 -8.40 6.48
CA VAL A 50 2.30 -8.82 7.88
C VAL A 50 2.32 -7.61 8.81
N ILE A 51 3.07 -6.56 8.46
CA ILE A 51 3.12 -5.31 9.25
C ILE A 51 1.73 -4.68 9.33
N GLY A 52 1.01 -4.61 8.21
CA GLY A 52 -0.35 -4.05 8.16
C GLY A 52 -1.31 -4.80 9.10
N VAL A 53 -1.29 -6.14 9.08
CA VAL A 53 -2.10 -6.97 9.98
C VAL A 53 -1.72 -6.75 11.44
N LEU A 54 -0.42 -6.70 11.76
CA LEU A 54 0.05 -6.46 13.12
C LEU A 54 -0.37 -5.08 13.64
N LEU A 55 -0.30 -4.04 12.81
CA LEU A 55 -0.76 -2.69 13.18
C LEU A 55 -2.26 -2.65 13.43
N VAL A 56 -3.06 -3.26 12.55
CA VAL A 56 -4.51 -3.35 12.75
C VAL A 56 -4.83 -4.10 14.03
N TRP A 57 -4.13 -5.21 14.30
CA TRP A 57 -4.30 -5.99 15.52
C TRP A 57 -3.89 -5.21 16.77
N LEU A 58 -2.81 -4.42 16.74
CA LEU A 58 -2.37 -3.61 17.87
C LEU A 58 -3.34 -2.44 18.18
N ILE A 59 -3.93 -1.84 17.15
CA ILE A 59 -4.84 -0.69 17.30
C ILE A 59 -6.25 -1.14 17.70
N ARG A 60 -6.68 -2.34 17.28
CA ARG A 60 -8.04 -2.87 17.52
C ARG A 60 -8.13 -3.99 18.55
N GLY A 61 -7.02 -4.63 18.89
CA GLY A 61 -6.92 -5.64 19.94
C GLY A 61 -6.87 -5.01 21.32
#